data_AF-A0AAD9E2F5-F1
#
_entry.id   AF-A0AAD9E2F5-F1
#
_cell.length_a   1.000
_cell.length_b   1.000
_cell.length_c   1.000
_cell.angle_alpha   90.00
_cell.angle_beta   90.00
_cell.angle_gamma   90.00
#
_symmetry.space_group_name_H-M   'P 1'
#
loop_
_entity.id
_entity.type
_entity.pdbx_description
1 polymer ?
#
loop_
_entity_poly.entity_id
_entity_poly.type
_entity_poly.pdbx_seq_one_letter_code
_entity_poly.pdbx_strand_id
1 'polypeptide(L)'
;QGASGLAVEENDDTEVAEVLSLPLQAHHAMEKMEEFVHKVWEGRWRVIPFHVLPEWLKDNDYLLHGHRPPMPSFRACFGSIFRIHTETGNIWTHLLGLILFLCLGTLTMLRPNMYFMAPLQEKVVFGMFFLGAVLCLSFSWLFHTVYCHSEKVSRTFSKLDYSGIALLIMGSFVPWLYYSFYCSPQPRLIYLTIVCVLGIAAIIVAQWDRFSTPRHRPTRAGRELQDQRAGVFMGLGLSGIVPTMHFTIEEGFIKATTVGQMGWFYLMGAMYITGAGLYAARIPERYFPGKCDIWFHSHQIFHVLVVAAAFIHFYVWPVRDSIMDKSNPSARNEGSVDTSTLVSEDGKNMKSVVCQRCGSKVLCPGMAIFAEKELFLPSMRKKTTINQSDGTLDGDTLTAHWLVDDMYTFENVGFTKDVGKVKYLICADCEIGPIGWHNLDDKKTFYVALDRVDHE
;
A
#
# COMPACT_ATOMS: atom_id res chain seq x y z
N GLN A 1 -22.33 -40.20 -83.88
CA GLN A 1 -20.86 -40.11 -84.05
C GLN A 1 -20.51 -38.66 -83.77
N GLY A 2 -19.75 -38.22 -82.77
CA GLY A 2 -18.81 -38.85 -81.84
C GLY A 2 -17.67 -37.84 -81.61
N ALA A 3 -17.27 -37.63 -80.34
CA ALA A 3 -16.00 -37.04 -79.85
C ALA A 3 -15.72 -35.54 -80.17
N SER A 4 -15.68 -34.60 -79.21
CA SER A 4 -14.81 -34.37 -78.04
C SER A 4 -13.53 -33.57 -78.32
N GLY A 5 -13.45 -32.39 -77.69
CA GLY A 5 -12.25 -31.83 -77.06
C GLY A 5 -11.30 -30.98 -77.92
N LEU A 6 -11.19 -29.69 -77.60
CA LEU A 6 -9.96 -29.11 -77.05
C LEU A 6 -10.22 -27.70 -76.50
N ALA A 7 -9.83 -27.50 -75.25
CA ALA A 7 -9.86 -26.25 -74.53
C ALA A 7 -8.73 -25.32 -75.01
N VAL A 8 -9.00 -24.01 -75.03
CA VAL A 8 -7.99 -22.97 -74.94
C VAL A 8 -8.45 -22.07 -73.80
N GLU A 9 -7.73 -22.15 -72.68
CA GLU A 9 -7.78 -21.19 -71.57
C GLU A 9 -7.22 -19.85 -72.08
N GLU A 10 -8.02 -18.79 -72.01
CA GLU A 10 -7.54 -17.41 -72.10
C GLU A 10 -8.00 -16.63 -70.86
N ASN A 11 -7.01 -16.42 -69.99
CA ASN A 11 -6.76 -15.24 -69.15
C ASN A 11 -7.59 -15.00 -67.88
N ASP A 12 -7.12 -15.70 -66.86
CA ASP A 12 -7.08 -15.44 -65.41
C ASP A 12 -6.29 -14.14 -65.01
N ASP A 13 -5.94 -13.27 -65.95
CA ASP A 13 -5.03 -12.14 -65.69
C ASP A 13 -5.72 -10.92 -65.03
N THR A 14 -7.05 -10.83 -65.12
CA THR A 14 -7.80 -9.69 -64.59
C THR A 14 -8.09 -9.82 -63.09
N GLU A 15 -8.32 -11.05 -62.60
CA GLU A 15 -8.69 -11.30 -61.20
C GLU A 15 -7.47 -11.26 -60.27
N VAL A 16 -6.32 -11.76 -60.74
CA VAL A 16 -5.07 -11.74 -59.96
C VAL A 16 -4.52 -10.32 -59.79
N ALA A 17 -4.67 -9.45 -60.80
CA ALA A 17 -4.28 -8.04 -60.71
C ALA A 17 -5.16 -7.25 -59.71
N GLU A 18 -6.45 -7.56 -59.64
CA GLU A 18 -7.39 -6.92 -58.72
C GLU A 18 -7.15 -7.37 -57.27
N VAL A 19 -6.84 -8.65 -57.05
CA VAL A 19 -6.55 -9.22 -55.72
C VAL A 19 -5.19 -8.77 -55.16
N LEU A 20 -4.17 -8.53 -56.00
CA LEU A 20 -2.88 -7.95 -55.54
C LEU A 20 -2.96 -6.44 -55.27
N SER A 21 -3.92 -5.75 -55.88
CA SER A 21 -4.08 -4.29 -55.75
C SER A 21 -4.69 -3.87 -54.41
N LEU A 22 -5.54 -4.71 -53.82
CA LEU A 22 -6.22 -4.47 -52.53
C LEU A 22 -5.25 -4.37 -51.34
N PRO A 23 -4.29 -5.28 -51.14
CA PRO A 23 -3.27 -5.15 -50.09
C PRO A 23 -2.36 -3.93 -50.30
N LEU A 24 -2.01 -3.62 -51.55
CA LEU A 24 -1.13 -2.49 -51.88
C LEU A 24 -1.84 -1.14 -51.67
N GLN A 25 -3.12 -1.04 -52.04
CA GLN A 25 -3.97 0.13 -51.77
C GLN A 25 -4.22 0.31 -50.27
N ALA A 26 -4.42 -0.78 -49.52
CA ALA A 26 -4.55 -0.73 -48.08
C ALA A 26 -3.25 -0.23 -47.41
N HIS A 27 -2.09 -0.72 -47.85
CA HIS A 27 -0.79 -0.26 -47.34
C HIS A 27 -0.53 1.22 -47.67
N HIS A 28 -0.85 1.66 -48.88
CA HIS A 28 -0.69 3.06 -49.29
C HIS A 28 -1.72 4.00 -48.61
N ALA A 29 -2.92 3.51 -48.31
CA ALA A 29 -3.89 4.23 -47.48
C ALA A 29 -3.44 4.32 -46.02
N MET A 30 -2.81 3.27 -45.48
CA MET A 30 -2.19 3.28 -44.15
C MET A 30 -1.04 4.27 -44.08
N GLU A 31 -0.11 4.29 -45.05
CA GLU A 31 0.97 5.29 -45.11
C GLU A 31 0.45 6.72 -45.22
N LYS A 32 -0.59 6.96 -46.03
CA LYS A 32 -1.23 8.30 -46.11
C LYS A 32 -1.95 8.67 -44.81
N MET A 33 -2.53 7.70 -44.11
CA MET A 33 -3.15 7.92 -42.82
C MET A 33 -2.10 8.19 -41.74
N GLU A 34 -0.96 7.49 -41.76
CA GLU A 34 0.18 7.76 -40.90
C GLU A 34 0.78 9.14 -41.17
N GLU A 35 0.98 9.52 -42.44
CA GLU A 35 1.41 10.87 -42.82
C GLU A 35 0.41 11.94 -42.40
N PHE A 36 -0.89 11.69 -42.57
CA PHE A 36 -1.95 12.62 -42.17
C PHE A 36 -2.01 12.75 -40.65
N VAL A 37 -1.91 11.64 -39.91
CA VAL A 37 -1.80 11.64 -38.45
C VAL A 37 -0.54 12.39 -38.03
N HIS A 38 0.62 12.14 -38.64
CA HIS A 38 1.85 12.89 -38.40
C HIS A 38 1.70 14.38 -38.70
N LYS A 39 1.10 14.77 -39.84
CA LYS A 39 0.88 16.17 -40.21
C LYS A 39 -0.15 16.87 -39.31
N VAL A 40 -1.20 16.19 -38.88
CA VAL A 40 -2.20 16.72 -37.93
C VAL A 40 -1.62 16.84 -36.52
N TRP A 41 -0.71 15.94 -36.15
CA TRP A 41 -0.02 15.88 -34.87
C TRP A 41 1.12 16.90 -34.76
N GLU A 42 1.93 17.05 -35.81
CA GLU A 42 2.98 18.06 -35.95
C GLU A 42 2.40 19.47 -36.20
N GLY A 43 1.22 19.56 -36.84
CA GLY A 43 0.59 20.82 -37.23
C GLY A 43 0.04 21.65 -36.07
N ARG A 44 0.01 21.16 -34.83
CA ARG A 44 -0.55 21.91 -33.68
C ARG A 44 0.48 22.61 -32.81
N TRP A 45 1.67 22.03 -32.63
CA TRP A 45 2.77 22.65 -31.87
C TRP A 45 4.07 21.83 -31.99
N ARG A 46 5.21 22.51 -31.88
CA ARG A 46 6.55 21.91 -31.81
C ARG A 46 7.18 22.18 -30.45
N VAL A 47 8.06 21.28 -30.01
CA VAL A 47 8.85 21.50 -28.80
C VAL A 47 9.78 22.69 -28.99
N ILE A 48 10.00 23.46 -27.93
CA ILE A 48 10.79 24.69 -27.96
C ILE A 48 11.98 24.62 -26.99
N PRO A 49 13.07 25.36 -27.25
CA PRO A 49 14.21 25.43 -26.35
C PRO A 49 13.92 26.24 -25.09
N PHE A 50 14.66 25.99 -24.00
CA PHE A 50 14.41 26.61 -22.68
C PHE A 50 14.43 28.15 -22.68
N HIS A 51 15.34 28.76 -23.45
CA HIS A 51 15.55 30.20 -23.43
C HIS A 51 14.34 31.01 -23.95
N VAL A 52 13.49 30.42 -24.81
CA VAL A 52 12.28 31.07 -25.34
C VAL A 52 11.03 30.83 -24.47
N LEU A 53 11.13 30.04 -23.39
CA LEU A 53 10.00 29.80 -22.50
C LEU A 53 9.56 31.10 -21.79
N PRO A 54 8.26 31.26 -21.52
CA PRO A 54 7.81 32.29 -20.59
C PRO A 54 8.30 31.99 -19.18
N GLU A 55 8.46 33.04 -18.37
CA GLU A 55 9.12 32.96 -17.06
C GLU A 55 8.50 31.93 -16.11
N TRP A 56 7.17 31.78 -16.16
CA TRP A 56 6.45 30.85 -15.31
C TRP A 56 6.63 29.37 -15.69
N LEU A 57 7.15 29.08 -16.88
CA LEU A 57 7.55 27.73 -17.35
C LEU A 57 9.05 27.44 -17.16
N LYS A 58 9.86 28.44 -16.81
CA LYS A 58 11.31 28.27 -16.59
C LYS A 58 11.60 27.74 -15.19
N ASP A 59 11.37 26.44 -14.99
CA ASP A 59 11.68 25.79 -13.72
C ASP A 59 13.14 25.31 -13.64
N ASN A 60 13.61 24.52 -14.61
CA ASN A 60 14.94 23.90 -14.61
C ASN A 60 15.75 24.24 -15.86
N ASP A 61 16.80 25.06 -15.68
CA ASP A 61 17.71 25.56 -16.72
C ASP A 61 18.71 24.52 -17.24
N TYR A 62 18.82 23.35 -16.60
CA TYR A 62 19.61 22.22 -17.13
C TYR A 62 18.88 21.41 -18.21
N LEU A 63 17.56 21.57 -18.33
CA LEU A 63 16.75 20.96 -19.38
C LEU A 63 16.70 21.93 -20.56
N LEU A 64 17.47 21.67 -21.62
CA LEU A 64 17.78 22.69 -22.62
C LEU A 64 16.76 22.72 -23.78
N HIS A 65 16.20 21.57 -24.13
CA HIS A 65 15.24 21.42 -25.22
C HIS A 65 14.07 20.49 -24.82
N GLY A 66 13.09 20.34 -25.72
CA GLY A 66 12.01 19.37 -25.54
C GLY A 66 10.81 19.92 -24.76
N HIS A 67 10.77 21.23 -24.50
CA HIS A 67 9.70 21.85 -23.71
C HIS A 67 8.45 22.09 -24.55
N ARG A 68 7.29 22.00 -23.89
CA ARG A 68 6.01 22.38 -24.50
C ARG A 68 5.87 23.90 -24.55
N PRO A 69 5.39 24.48 -25.66
CA PRO A 69 5.01 25.90 -25.69
C PRO A 69 3.78 26.15 -24.81
N PRO A 70 3.51 27.41 -24.42
CA PRO A 70 2.28 27.76 -23.74
C PRO A 70 1.08 27.45 -24.65
N MET A 71 0.18 26.58 -24.18
CA MET A 71 -0.97 26.08 -24.93
C MET A 71 -2.25 26.31 -24.12
N PRO A 72 -2.98 27.43 -24.32
CA PRO A 72 -4.19 27.77 -23.56
C PRO A 72 -5.41 26.94 -24.01
N SER A 73 -5.23 25.62 -24.09
CA SER A 73 -6.25 24.64 -24.44
C SER A 73 -6.01 23.36 -23.66
N PHE A 74 -6.95 23.01 -22.77
CA PHE A 74 -6.91 21.72 -22.06
C PHE A 74 -6.87 20.54 -23.03
N ARG A 75 -7.62 20.59 -24.14
CA ARG A 75 -7.59 19.54 -25.17
C ARG A 75 -6.19 19.34 -25.74
N ALA A 76 -5.43 20.41 -25.98
CA ALA A 76 -4.05 20.30 -26.43
C ALA A 76 -3.12 19.75 -25.33
N CYS A 77 -3.32 20.17 -24.08
CA CYS A 77 -2.56 19.68 -22.92
C CYS A 77 -2.77 18.17 -22.70
N PHE A 78 -4.02 17.70 -22.66
CA PHE A 78 -4.32 16.26 -22.54
C PHE A 78 -3.89 15.47 -23.78
N GLY A 79 -4.01 16.05 -24.98
CA GLY A 79 -3.45 15.46 -26.19
C GLY A 79 -1.92 15.33 -26.16
N SER A 80 -1.22 16.14 -25.36
CA SER A 80 0.23 16.05 -25.20
C SER A 80 0.71 14.84 -24.40
N ILE A 81 -0.16 14.16 -23.63
CA ILE A 81 0.20 12.95 -22.86
C ILE A 81 0.87 11.88 -23.74
N PHE A 82 0.42 11.78 -24.98
CA PHE A 82 0.93 10.82 -25.96
C PHE A 82 2.08 11.36 -26.81
N ARG A 83 2.59 12.57 -26.52
CA ARG A 83 3.74 13.20 -27.19
C ARG A 83 4.98 13.11 -26.33
N ILE A 84 6.14 13.13 -26.98
CA ILE A 84 7.45 13.16 -26.33
C ILE A 84 7.85 14.61 -26.07
N HIS A 85 8.07 14.94 -24.80
CA HIS A 85 8.51 16.23 -24.29
C HIS A 85 9.06 16.06 -22.86
N THR A 86 9.61 17.11 -22.27
CA THR A 86 10.25 17.09 -20.93
C THR A 86 9.34 16.55 -19.82
N GLU A 87 8.02 16.75 -19.95
CA GLU A 87 7.02 16.34 -18.96
C GLU A 87 6.43 14.93 -19.20
N THR A 88 6.80 14.22 -20.28
CA THR A 88 6.21 12.92 -20.62
C THR A 88 6.45 11.90 -19.51
N GLY A 89 7.70 11.81 -19.04
CA GLY A 89 8.08 10.94 -17.93
C GLY A 89 7.29 11.21 -16.67
N ASN A 90 7.22 12.48 -16.25
CA ASN A 90 6.54 12.93 -15.03
C ASN A 90 5.02 12.60 -15.06
N ILE A 91 4.37 12.74 -16.22
CA ILE A 91 2.95 12.38 -16.37
C ILE A 91 2.77 10.87 -16.22
N TRP A 92 3.51 10.08 -16.99
CA TRP A 92 3.30 8.64 -17.07
C TRP A 92 3.67 7.91 -15.77
N THR A 93 4.70 8.34 -15.05
CA THR A 93 5.09 7.72 -13.77
C THR A 93 3.96 7.79 -12.74
N HIS A 94 3.35 8.96 -12.55
CA HIS A 94 2.26 9.11 -11.59
C HIS A 94 0.89 8.67 -12.13
N LEU A 95 0.65 8.69 -13.46
CA LEU A 95 -0.55 8.12 -14.05
C LEU A 95 -0.59 6.59 -13.91
N LEU A 96 0.54 5.90 -14.19
CA LEU A 96 0.65 4.45 -13.98
C LEU A 96 0.62 4.12 -12.48
N GLY A 97 1.26 4.93 -11.64
CA GLY A 97 1.15 4.82 -10.19
C GLY A 97 -0.31 4.93 -9.71
N LEU A 98 -1.08 5.87 -10.25
CA LEU A 98 -2.50 6.03 -9.89
C LEU A 98 -3.29 4.75 -10.21
N ILE A 99 -3.11 4.19 -11.40
CA ILE A 99 -3.76 2.92 -11.80
C ILE A 99 -3.36 1.80 -10.83
N LEU A 100 -2.07 1.68 -10.51
CA LEU A 100 -1.57 0.69 -9.55
C LEU A 100 -2.26 0.84 -8.18
N PHE A 101 -2.31 2.04 -7.60
CA PHE A 101 -2.91 2.25 -6.28
C PHE A 101 -4.44 2.14 -6.26
N LEU A 102 -5.12 2.47 -7.37
CA LEU A 102 -6.54 2.19 -7.53
C LEU A 102 -6.79 0.68 -7.54
N CYS A 103 -6.05 -0.08 -8.35
CA CYS A 103 -6.17 -1.53 -8.39
C CYS A 103 -5.86 -2.17 -7.03
N LEU A 104 -4.73 -1.82 -6.40
CA LEU A 104 -4.36 -2.34 -5.08
C LEU A 104 -5.38 -1.95 -4.00
N GLY A 105 -5.89 -0.71 -4.04
CA GLY A 105 -6.92 -0.23 -3.12
C GLY A 105 -8.22 -1.02 -3.27
N THR A 106 -8.72 -1.16 -4.49
CA THR A 106 -9.92 -1.96 -4.78
C THR A 106 -9.74 -3.42 -4.37
N LEU A 107 -8.61 -4.05 -4.72
CA LEU A 107 -8.32 -5.43 -4.31
C LEU A 107 -8.29 -5.59 -2.79
N THR A 108 -7.73 -4.60 -2.07
CA THR A 108 -7.70 -4.60 -0.60
C THR A 108 -9.11 -4.46 -0.02
N MET A 109 -9.95 -3.59 -0.57
CA MET A 109 -11.33 -3.40 -0.09
C MET A 109 -12.22 -4.63 -0.37
N LEU A 110 -11.97 -5.32 -1.49
CA LEU A 110 -12.68 -6.53 -1.90
C LEU A 110 -12.21 -7.80 -1.17
N ARG A 111 -11.09 -7.76 -0.43
CA ARG A 111 -10.63 -8.92 0.35
C ARG A 111 -11.71 -9.34 1.37
N PRO A 112 -11.98 -10.66 1.50
CA PRO A 112 -12.98 -11.17 2.44
C PRO A 112 -12.70 -10.72 3.88
N ASN A 113 -13.76 -10.43 4.62
CA ASN A 113 -13.66 -9.91 5.99
C ASN A 113 -12.97 -10.89 6.95
N MET A 114 -12.86 -12.18 6.61
CA MET A 114 -12.19 -13.18 7.46
C MET A 114 -10.68 -12.95 7.59
N TYR A 115 -10.07 -12.22 6.64
CA TYR A 115 -8.65 -11.89 6.67
C TYR A 115 -8.31 -10.70 7.59
N PHE A 116 -9.30 -10.05 8.20
CA PHE A 116 -9.11 -8.85 9.02
C PHE A 116 -9.63 -9.07 10.45
N MET A 117 -8.89 -8.61 11.45
CA MET A 117 -9.30 -8.71 12.86
C MET A 117 -10.45 -7.76 13.17
N ALA A 118 -10.41 -6.55 12.64
CA ALA A 118 -11.50 -5.57 12.68
C ALA A 118 -11.83 -5.05 11.26
N PRO A 119 -12.63 -5.78 10.47
CA PRO A 119 -12.76 -5.54 9.03
C PRO A 119 -13.16 -4.12 8.66
N LEU A 120 -14.09 -3.51 9.38
CA LEU A 120 -14.51 -2.13 9.12
C LEU A 120 -13.38 -1.14 9.44
N GLN A 121 -12.78 -1.26 10.62
CA GLN A 121 -11.77 -0.31 11.10
C GLN A 121 -10.48 -0.41 10.29
N GLU A 122 -10.00 -1.63 10.03
CA GLU A 122 -8.80 -1.86 9.23
C GLU A 122 -9.00 -1.38 7.79
N LYS A 123 -10.15 -1.66 7.16
CA LYS A 123 -10.45 -1.14 5.82
C LYS A 123 -10.52 0.39 5.77
N VAL A 124 -11.08 1.03 6.80
CA VAL A 124 -11.06 2.51 6.90
C VAL A 124 -9.63 3.03 6.99
N VAL A 125 -8.82 2.42 7.85
CA VAL A 125 -7.43 2.81 8.09
C VAL A 125 -6.57 2.67 6.82
N PHE A 126 -6.66 1.53 6.11
CA PHE A 126 -6.04 1.37 4.80
C PHE A 126 -6.62 2.31 3.75
N GLY A 127 -7.93 2.54 3.80
CA GLY A 127 -8.65 3.45 2.91
C GLY A 127 -8.12 4.87 2.98
N MET A 128 -7.74 5.36 4.16
CA MET A 128 -7.10 6.67 4.34
C MET A 128 -5.75 6.77 3.63
N PHE A 129 -4.94 5.71 3.69
CA PHE A 129 -3.68 5.63 2.94
C PHE A 129 -3.92 5.64 1.43
N PHE A 130 -4.83 4.78 0.93
CA PHE A 130 -5.15 4.74 -0.50
C PHE A 130 -5.74 6.05 -1.00
N LEU A 131 -6.60 6.70 -0.21
CA LEU A 131 -7.14 8.01 -0.53
C LEU A 131 -6.03 9.05 -0.66
N GLY A 132 -5.09 9.09 0.29
CA GLY A 132 -3.92 9.97 0.23
C GLY A 132 -3.06 9.72 -1.02
N ALA A 133 -2.76 8.45 -1.32
CA ALA A 133 -1.97 8.06 -2.50
C ALA A 133 -2.68 8.41 -3.82
N VAL A 134 -3.96 8.07 -3.95
CA VAL A 134 -4.76 8.37 -5.14
C VAL A 134 -4.86 9.87 -5.38
N LEU A 135 -5.13 10.67 -4.34
CA LEU A 135 -5.20 12.13 -4.46
C LEU A 135 -3.84 12.73 -4.83
N CYS A 136 -2.75 12.31 -4.18
CA CYS A 136 -1.40 12.77 -4.47
C CYS A 136 -1.01 12.52 -5.94
N LEU A 137 -1.14 11.28 -6.39
CA LEU A 137 -0.78 10.88 -7.74
C LEU A 137 -1.69 11.59 -8.76
N SER A 138 -2.99 11.70 -8.46
CA SER A 138 -3.97 12.41 -9.31
C SER A 138 -3.62 13.86 -9.51
N PHE A 139 -3.38 14.60 -8.42
CA PHE A 139 -3.02 16.02 -8.50
C PHE A 139 -1.71 16.22 -9.27
N SER A 140 -0.76 15.31 -9.09
CA SER A 140 0.54 15.40 -9.73
C SER A 140 0.50 15.18 -11.25
N TRP A 141 -0.07 14.06 -11.73
CA TRP A 141 -0.13 13.81 -13.18
C TRP A 141 -1.02 14.85 -13.89
N LEU A 142 -2.09 15.31 -13.24
CA LEU A 142 -2.93 16.40 -13.75
C LEU A 142 -2.14 17.70 -13.87
N PHE A 143 -1.40 18.09 -12.82
CA PHE A 143 -0.52 19.27 -12.85
C PHE A 143 0.46 19.20 -14.00
N HIS A 144 1.22 18.11 -14.10
CA HIS A 144 2.20 17.95 -15.19
C HIS A 144 1.53 17.92 -16.56
N THR A 145 0.31 17.44 -16.69
CA THR A 145 -0.45 17.49 -17.96
C THR A 145 -0.80 18.92 -18.34
N VAL A 146 -1.37 19.70 -17.42
CA VAL A 146 -1.85 21.07 -17.68
C VAL A 146 -0.80 22.14 -17.40
N TYR A 147 0.43 21.75 -17.07
CA TYR A 147 1.51 22.66 -16.69
C TYR A 147 1.75 23.73 -17.75
N CYS A 148 1.70 23.40 -19.04
CA CYS A 148 1.88 24.36 -20.13
C CYS A 148 0.65 25.21 -20.49
N HIS A 149 -0.46 25.14 -19.75
CA HIS A 149 -1.71 25.79 -20.16
C HIS A 149 -1.66 27.32 -20.11
N SER A 150 -1.57 27.86 -18.90
CA SER A 150 -1.47 29.29 -18.60
C SER A 150 -0.93 29.46 -17.19
N GLU A 151 -0.38 30.64 -16.87
CA GLU A 151 0.21 30.89 -15.55
C GLU A 151 -0.78 30.63 -14.40
N LYS A 152 -2.04 31.05 -14.55
CA LYS A 152 -3.08 30.82 -13.54
C LYS A 152 -3.35 29.33 -13.31
N VAL A 153 -3.50 28.56 -14.40
CA VAL A 153 -3.75 27.11 -14.30
C VAL A 153 -2.55 26.39 -13.70
N SER A 154 -1.35 26.73 -14.16
CA SER A 154 -0.09 26.16 -13.64
C SER A 154 0.06 26.41 -12.14
N ARG A 155 -0.14 27.64 -11.67
CA ARG A 155 -0.10 27.99 -10.23
C ARG A 155 -1.18 27.30 -9.41
N THR A 156 -2.40 27.15 -9.94
CA THR A 156 -3.47 26.45 -9.21
C THR A 156 -3.15 24.97 -9.06
N PHE A 157 -2.73 24.30 -10.12
CA PHE A 157 -2.42 22.88 -10.08
C PHE A 157 -1.11 22.58 -9.34
N SER A 158 -0.13 23.48 -9.33
CA SER A 158 1.09 23.30 -8.50
C SER A 158 0.76 23.30 -7.01
N LYS A 159 -0.21 24.12 -6.57
CA LYS A 159 -0.69 24.12 -5.17
C LYS A 159 -1.41 22.81 -4.81
N LEU A 160 -2.12 22.21 -5.76
CA LEU A 160 -2.76 20.90 -5.56
C LEU A 160 -1.72 19.77 -5.49
N ASP A 161 -0.71 19.80 -6.37
CA ASP A 161 0.39 18.82 -6.37
C ASP A 161 1.13 18.82 -5.02
N TYR A 162 1.50 20.00 -4.52
CA TYR A 162 2.13 20.14 -3.20
C TYR A 162 1.23 19.69 -2.04
N SER A 163 -0.07 20.00 -2.09
CA SER A 163 -1.02 19.49 -1.10
C SER A 163 -1.15 17.97 -1.16
N GLY A 164 -1.03 17.39 -2.36
CA GLY A 164 -1.02 15.95 -2.58
C GLY A 164 0.05 15.23 -1.76
N ILE A 165 1.27 15.77 -1.76
CA ILE A 165 2.40 15.21 -0.97
C ILE A 165 2.05 15.15 0.52
N ALA A 166 1.48 16.23 1.08
CA ALA A 166 1.06 16.23 2.49
C ALA A 166 -0.05 15.22 2.76
N LEU A 167 -1.04 15.09 1.87
CA LEU A 167 -2.13 14.10 2.00
C LEU A 167 -1.62 12.66 1.96
N LEU A 168 -0.65 12.35 1.10
CA LEU A 168 0.00 11.03 1.07
C LEU A 168 0.75 10.75 2.38
N ILE A 169 1.54 11.70 2.89
CA ILE A 169 2.26 11.53 4.16
C ILE A 169 1.28 11.35 5.33
N MET A 170 0.24 12.18 5.42
CA MET A 170 -0.80 12.01 6.44
C MET A 170 -1.46 10.63 6.34
N GLY A 171 -1.87 10.24 5.14
CA GLY A 171 -2.51 8.95 4.87
C GLY A 171 -1.61 7.76 5.20
N SER A 172 -0.30 7.84 4.98
CA SER A 172 0.65 6.76 5.28
C SER A 172 0.85 6.54 6.77
N PHE A 173 0.74 7.59 7.59
CA PHE A 173 0.86 7.47 9.05
C PHE A 173 -0.36 6.78 9.69
N VAL A 174 -1.56 6.87 9.10
CA VAL A 174 -2.79 6.30 9.69
C VAL A 174 -2.68 4.79 9.93
N PRO A 175 -2.41 3.93 8.93
CA PRO A 175 -2.22 2.50 9.16
C PRO A 175 -1.03 2.21 10.06
N TRP A 176 0.09 2.88 9.82
CA TRP A 176 1.30 2.62 10.60
C TRP A 176 1.09 2.87 12.11
N LEU A 177 0.53 4.02 12.49
CA LEU A 177 0.24 4.35 13.89
C LEU A 177 -0.88 3.47 14.46
N TYR A 178 -1.89 3.12 13.67
CA TYR A 178 -2.98 2.25 14.11
C TYR A 178 -2.47 0.92 14.65
N TYR A 179 -1.52 0.33 13.94
CA TYR A 179 -1.02 -0.99 14.29
C TYR A 179 0.24 -1.01 15.15
N SER A 180 1.09 0.02 15.06
CA SER A 180 2.22 0.16 15.99
C SER A 180 1.72 0.38 17.40
N PHE A 181 0.70 1.23 17.57
CA PHE A 181 0.09 1.51 18.87
C PHE A 181 -1.28 0.83 18.99
N TYR A 182 -1.39 -0.43 18.52
CA TYR A 182 -2.65 -1.16 18.56
C TYR A 182 -3.18 -1.32 19.99
N CYS A 183 -2.29 -1.71 20.92
CA CYS A 183 -2.57 -1.92 22.34
C CYS A 183 -2.55 -0.62 23.17
N SER A 184 -2.00 0.48 22.63
CA SER A 184 -1.78 1.74 23.33
C SER A 184 -2.58 2.88 22.68
N PRO A 185 -3.87 3.06 23.00
CA PRO A 185 -4.74 4.00 22.29
C PRO A 185 -4.38 5.47 22.53
N GLN A 186 -3.78 5.82 23.68
CA GLN A 186 -3.39 7.19 23.98
C GLN A 186 -2.26 7.72 23.09
N PRO A 187 -1.07 7.07 23.00
CA PRO A 187 -0.02 7.46 22.06
C PRO A 187 -0.52 7.53 20.61
N ARG A 188 -1.33 6.56 20.19
CA ARG A 188 -1.94 6.53 18.85
C ARG A 188 -2.71 7.82 18.54
N LEU A 189 -3.60 8.24 19.44
CA LEU A 189 -4.43 9.43 19.22
C LEU A 189 -3.59 10.71 19.22
N ILE A 190 -2.59 10.80 20.10
CA ILE A 190 -1.69 11.96 20.18
C ILE A 190 -0.93 12.12 18.86
N TYR A 191 -0.28 11.05 18.36
CA TYR A 191 0.51 11.13 17.14
C TYR A 191 -0.34 11.36 15.89
N LEU A 192 -1.54 10.75 15.80
CA LEU A 192 -2.47 11.05 14.71
C LEU A 192 -2.87 12.53 14.71
N THR A 193 -3.13 13.10 15.88
CA THR A 193 -3.47 14.53 16.01
C THR A 193 -2.30 15.41 15.57
N ILE A 194 -1.08 15.11 16.01
CA ILE A 194 0.14 15.84 15.63
C ILE A 194 0.34 15.80 14.11
N VAL A 195 0.26 14.62 13.50
CA VAL A 195 0.43 14.47 12.04
C VAL A 195 -0.63 15.23 11.27
N CYS A 196 -1.89 15.21 11.72
CA CYS A 196 -2.95 15.99 11.11
C CYS A 196 -2.69 17.51 11.21
N VAL A 197 -2.27 18.01 12.37
CA VAL A 197 -1.96 19.43 12.56
C VAL A 197 -0.77 19.84 11.68
N LEU A 198 0.32 19.07 11.68
CA LEU A 198 1.50 19.36 10.86
C LEU A 198 1.19 19.26 9.36
N GLY A 199 0.38 18.28 8.95
CA GLY A 199 -0.04 18.11 7.56
C GLY A 199 -0.96 19.22 7.07
N ILE A 200 -1.93 19.65 7.88
CA ILE A 200 -2.78 20.82 7.56
C ILE A 200 -1.92 22.09 7.48
N ALA A 201 -0.98 22.29 8.41
CA ALA A 201 -0.04 23.41 8.35
C ALA A 201 0.80 23.38 7.06
N ALA A 202 1.30 22.21 6.66
CA ALA A 202 2.03 22.04 5.41
C ALA A 202 1.16 22.36 4.17
N ILE A 203 -0.11 21.95 4.16
CA ILE A 203 -1.07 22.30 3.11
C ILE A 203 -1.29 23.81 3.04
N ILE A 204 -1.49 24.48 4.18
CA ILE A 204 -1.64 25.94 4.25
C ILE A 204 -0.40 26.65 3.69
N VAL A 205 0.80 26.20 4.08
CA VAL A 205 2.07 26.72 3.55
C VAL A 205 2.16 26.49 2.03
N ALA A 206 1.74 25.33 1.55
CA ALA A 206 1.71 25.00 0.12
C ALA A 206 0.76 25.90 -0.69
N GLN A 207 -0.28 26.47 -0.06
CA GLN A 207 -1.20 27.40 -0.72
C GLN A 207 -0.62 28.81 -0.89
N TRP A 208 0.48 29.15 -0.21
CA TRP A 208 1.07 30.48 -0.29
C TRP A 208 1.64 30.75 -1.69
N ASP A 209 1.22 31.84 -2.32
CA ASP A 209 1.73 32.26 -3.65
C ASP A 209 3.25 32.37 -3.70
N ARG A 210 3.88 32.82 -2.61
CA ARG A 210 5.35 32.87 -2.52
C ARG A 210 5.96 31.48 -2.59
N PHE A 211 5.32 30.48 -1.97
CA PHE A 211 5.72 29.08 -2.03
C PHE A 211 5.48 28.45 -3.41
N SER A 212 4.67 29.04 -4.30
CA SER A 212 4.41 28.54 -5.66
C SER A 212 5.10 29.34 -6.77
N THR A 213 5.82 30.42 -6.46
CA THR A 213 6.56 31.21 -7.47
C THR A 213 7.67 30.39 -8.15
N PRO A 214 7.77 30.40 -9.50
CA PRO A 214 8.86 29.76 -10.23
C PRO A 214 10.21 30.43 -9.98
N ARG A 215 11.26 29.62 -10.17
CA ARG A 215 12.56 29.68 -9.47
C ARG A 215 13.56 30.70 -10.00
N HIS A 216 13.25 31.52 -10.99
CA HIS A 216 14.20 32.52 -11.48
C HIS A 216 14.24 33.76 -10.56
N ARG A 217 14.86 33.56 -9.41
CA ARG A 217 15.62 34.62 -8.75
C ARG A 217 17.04 34.07 -8.57
N PRO A 218 18.06 34.58 -9.29
CA PRO A 218 19.46 34.22 -9.07
C PRO A 218 19.98 34.86 -7.77
N THR A 219 19.14 34.88 -6.74
CA THR A 219 19.42 35.43 -5.42
C THR A 219 19.43 34.30 -4.41
N ARG A 220 20.16 34.48 -3.32
CA ARG A 220 20.20 33.57 -2.16
C ARG A 220 18.79 33.14 -1.70
N ALA A 221 17.83 34.06 -1.79
CA ALA A 221 16.42 33.85 -1.46
C ALA A 221 15.67 32.84 -2.34
N GLY A 222 16.06 32.65 -3.62
CA GLY A 222 15.44 31.65 -4.51
C GLY A 222 15.88 30.21 -4.20
N ARG A 223 17.13 30.04 -3.76
CA ARG A 223 17.66 28.77 -3.21
C ARG A 223 17.03 28.45 -1.84
N GLU A 224 16.94 29.46 -0.98
CA GLU A 224 16.35 29.36 0.36
C GLU A 224 14.87 28.93 0.31
N LEU A 225 14.11 29.40 -0.68
CA LEU A 225 12.72 28.98 -0.87
C LEU A 225 12.58 27.52 -1.31
N GLN A 226 13.51 27.00 -2.12
CA GLN A 226 13.52 25.60 -2.52
C GLN A 226 13.87 24.69 -1.34
N ASP A 227 14.88 25.06 -0.55
CA ASP A 227 15.25 24.35 0.68
C ASP A 227 14.09 24.35 1.68
N GLN A 228 13.28 25.42 1.71
CA GLN A 228 12.04 25.46 2.49
C GLN A 228 10.96 24.51 1.97
N ARG A 229 10.77 24.35 0.65
CA ARG A 229 9.79 23.39 0.09
C ARG A 229 10.16 21.96 0.45
N ALA A 230 11.41 21.57 0.16
CA ALA A 230 11.91 20.25 0.49
C ALA A 230 11.91 20.02 2.01
N GLY A 231 12.30 21.04 2.79
CA GLY A 231 12.35 20.98 4.25
C GLY A 231 10.99 20.82 4.93
N VAL A 232 9.92 21.44 4.44
CA VAL A 232 8.58 21.30 5.02
C VAL A 232 8.07 19.86 4.88
N PHE A 233 8.11 19.30 3.67
CA PHE A 233 7.61 17.94 3.43
C PHE A 233 8.56 16.87 3.99
N MET A 234 9.86 17.09 3.92
CA MET A 234 10.86 16.22 4.56
C MET A 234 10.71 16.24 6.08
N GLY A 235 10.50 17.42 6.69
CA GLY A 235 10.22 17.55 8.11
C GLY A 235 8.93 16.85 8.52
N LEU A 236 7.87 16.95 7.71
CA LEU A 236 6.62 16.22 7.94
C LEU A 236 6.85 14.69 7.92
N GLY A 237 7.62 14.17 6.95
CA GLY A 237 7.98 12.74 6.92
C GLY A 237 8.87 12.31 8.09
N LEU A 238 9.92 13.09 8.39
CA LEU A 238 10.86 12.82 9.47
C LEU A 238 10.23 12.95 10.87
N SER A 239 9.08 13.63 10.99
CA SER A 239 8.31 13.65 12.24
C SER A 239 7.96 12.24 12.74
N GLY A 240 7.95 11.23 11.85
CA GLY A 240 7.76 9.82 12.18
C GLY A 240 8.87 9.19 13.03
N ILE A 241 10.04 9.83 13.14
CA ILE A 241 11.12 9.35 14.02
C ILE A 241 10.66 9.35 15.49
N VAL A 242 9.89 10.36 15.92
CA VAL A 242 9.42 10.46 17.32
C VAL A 242 8.51 9.27 17.71
N PRO A 243 7.40 8.98 17.00
CA PRO A 243 6.60 7.78 17.28
C PRO A 243 7.37 6.48 17.13
N THR A 244 8.34 6.41 16.19
CA THR A 244 9.21 5.24 16.04
C THR A 244 10.08 5.01 17.29
N MET A 245 10.70 6.07 17.82
CA MET A 245 11.50 5.99 19.05
C MET A 245 10.62 5.62 20.24
N HIS A 246 9.44 6.22 20.38
CA HIS A 246 8.51 5.89 21.45
C HIS A 246 8.12 4.41 21.43
N PHE A 247 7.70 3.90 20.27
CA PHE A 247 7.37 2.48 20.11
C PHE A 247 8.56 1.56 20.43
N THR A 248 9.77 1.95 20.03
CA THR A 248 11.00 1.17 20.32
C THR A 248 11.32 1.13 21.82
N ILE A 249 11.04 2.22 22.55
CA ILE A 249 11.25 2.30 23.99
C ILE A 249 10.19 1.48 24.74
N GLU A 250 8.92 1.52 24.32
CA GLU A 250 7.83 0.77 24.95
C GLU A 250 7.93 -0.75 24.71
N GLU A 251 8.15 -1.17 23.46
CA GLU A 251 8.10 -2.59 23.08
C GLU A 251 9.47 -3.30 23.13
N GLY A 252 10.54 -2.53 23.25
CA GLY A 252 11.92 -3.02 23.22
C GLY A 252 12.47 -3.25 21.79
N PHE A 253 13.79 -3.14 21.65
CA PHE A 253 14.47 -3.12 20.35
C PHE A 253 14.24 -4.38 19.50
N ILE A 254 14.23 -5.57 20.12
CA ILE A 254 14.07 -6.84 19.41
C ILE A 254 12.66 -6.96 18.82
N LYS A 255 11.62 -6.62 19.59
CA LYS A 255 10.23 -6.65 19.11
C LYS A 255 10.00 -5.54 18.08
N ALA A 256 10.59 -4.35 18.27
CA ALA A 256 10.52 -3.28 17.29
C ALA A 256 11.16 -3.64 15.95
N THR A 257 12.33 -4.28 15.95
CA THR A 257 13.03 -4.66 14.71
C THR A 257 12.42 -5.87 14.00
N THR A 258 11.92 -6.86 14.76
CA THR A 258 11.33 -8.09 14.18
C THR A 258 9.84 -7.92 13.84
N VAL A 259 9.03 -7.45 14.79
CA VAL A 259 7.57 -7.30 14.65
C VAL A 259 7.18 -5.93 14.10
N GLY A 260 7.86 -4.87 14.55
CA GLY A 260 7.62 -3.50 14.07
C GLY A 260 8.18 -3.20 12.67
N GLN A 261 8.89 -4.16 12.07
CA GLN A 261 9.40 -4.09 10.69
C GLN A 261 10.21 -2.81 10.40
N MET A 262 10.95 -2.31 11.40
CA MET A 262 11.68 -1.04 11.33
C MET A 262 12.70 -0.95 10.19
N GLY A 263 13.24 -2.09 9.73
CA GLY A 263 14.10 -2.14 8.54
C GLY A 263 13.44 -1.57 7.29
N TRP A 264 12.14 -1.80 7.11
CA TRP A 264 11.39 -1.25 5.99
C TRP A 264 11.09 0.24 6.15
N PHE A 265 10.89 0.70 7.39
CA PHE A 265 10.75 2.12 7.69
C PHE A 265 12.05 2.88 7.39
N TYR A 266 13.22 2.30 7.70
CA TYR A 266 14.51 2.88 7.31
C TYR A 266 14.72 2.89 5.79
N LEU A 267 14.35 1.82 5.09
CA LEU A 267 14.42 1.76 3.63
C LEU A 267 13.53 2.85 2.99
N MET A 268 12.30 2.97 3.48
CA MET A 268 11.38 4.05 3.13
C MET A 268 11.97 5.44 3.35
N GLY A 269 12.51 5.68 4.56
CA GLY A 269 13.16 6.94 4.90
C GLY A 269 14.34 7.26 3.98
N ALA A 270 15.18 6.26 3.66
CA ALA A 270 16.28 6.40 2.72
C ALA A 270 15.79 6.79 1.33
N MET A 271 14.74 6.13 0.81
CA MET A 271 14.18 6.46 -0.51
C MET A 271 13.62 7.88 -0.57
N TYR A 272 12.90 8.33 0.46
CA TYR A 272 12.38 9.69 0.52
C TYR A 272 13.49 10.74 0.61
N ILE A 273 14.50 10.52 1.47
CA ILE A 273 15.64 11.43 1.63
C ILE A 273 16.45 11.49 0.34
N THR A 274 16.75 10.34 -0.28
CA THR A 274 17.47 10.29 -1.56
C THR A 274 16.67 10.95 -2.67
N GLY A 275 15.37 10.68 -2.79
CA GLY A 275 14.52 11.30 -3.81
C GLY A 275 14.45 12.82 -3.66
N ALA A 276 14.19 13.31 -2.44
CA ALA A 276 14.17 14.74 -2.15
C ALA A 276 15.54 15.39 -2.37
N GLY A 277 16.63 14.70 -2.02
CA GLY A 277 18.01 15.16 -2.24
C GLY A 277 18.35 15.28 -3.72
N LEU A 278 18.00 14.28 -4.54
CA LEU A 278 18.20 14.30 -5.99
C LEU A 278 17.39 15.42 -6.65
N TYR A 279 16.12 15.58 -6.28
CA TYR A 279 15.27 16.67 -6.73
C TYR A 279 15.83 18.05 -6.32
N ALA A 280 16.30 18.19 -5.08
CA ALA A 280 16.87 19.43 -4.59
C ALA A 280 18.16 19.81 -5.34
N ALA A 281 19.04 18.82 -5.55
CA ALA A 281 20.34 18.99 -6.18
C ALA A 281 20.30 19.00 -7.72
N ARG A 282 19.15 18.65 -8.33
CA ARG A 282 18.95 18.51 -9.79
C ARG A 282 19.91 17.52 -10.44
N ILE A 283 20.07 16.36 -9.81
CA ILE A 283 20.94 15.29 -10.27
C ILE A 283 20.09 14.25 -11.01
N PRO A 284 20.48 13.80 -12.21
CA PRO A 284 21.79 13.96 -12.86
C PRO A 284 21.91 15.12 -13.87
N GLU A 285 20.84 15.83 -14.21
CA GLU A 285 20.83 16.83 -15.28
C GLU A 285 21.80 17.99 -15.04
N ARG A 286 22.14 18.28 -13.78
CA ARG A 286 23.19 19.22 -13.41
C ARG A 286 24.58 18.84 -13.97
N TYR A 287 24.89 17.55 -14.03
CA TYR A 287 26.15 17.05 -14.56
C TYR A 287 26.12 16.85 -16.08
N PHE A 288 24.94 16.62 -16.64
CA PHE A 288 24.74 16.40 -18.07
C PHE A 288 23.62 17.27 -18.66
N PRO A 289 23.81 18.62 -18.71
CA PRO A 289 22.80 19.51 -19.26
C PRO A 289 22.45 19.16 -20.71
N GLY A 290 21.17 19.14 -21.06
CA GLY A 290 20.70 18.78 -22.41
C GLY A 290 20.65 17.28 -22.72
N LYS A 291 21.27 16.40 -21.91
CA LYS A 291 21.25 14.94 -22.14
C LYS A 291 20.09 14.23 -21.44
N CYS A 292 19.58 14.84 -20.38
CA CYS A 292 18.47 14.31 -19.57
C CYS A 292 17.17 15.11 -19.82
N ASP A 293 17.01 15.72 -20.99
CA ASP A 293 15.86 16.58 -21.30
C ASP A 293 14.51 15.84 -21.24
N ILE A 294 14.50 14.58 -21.69
CA ILE A 294 13.28 13.76 -21.77
C ILE A 294 13.24 12.67 -20.71
N TRP A 295 14.40 12.06 -20.43
CA TRP A 295 14.52 10.87 -19.59
C TRP A 295 15.57 11.05 -18.50
N PHE A 296 15.25 10.53 -17.31
CA PHE A 296 16.11 10.40 -16.15
C PHE A 296 16.59 11.73 -15.53
N HIS A 297 15.88 12.84 -15.73
CA HIS A 297 16.08 14.03 -14.91
C HIS A 297 15.56 13.82 -13.48
N SER A 298 16.08 14.62 -12.55
CA SER A 298 15.83 14.50 -11.11
C SER A 298 14.35 14.42 -10.72
N HIS A 299 13.50 15.22 -11.37
CA HIS A 299 12.05 15.23 -11.11
C HIS A 299 11.39 13.90 -11.47
N GLN A 300 11.78 13.30 -12.60
CA GLN A 300 11.27 11.99 -13.00
C GLN A 300 11.72 10.90 -12.04
N ILE A 301 12.99 10.93 -11.60
CA ILE A 301 13.52 9.97 -10.63
C ILE A 301 12.76 10.11 -9.29
N PHE A 302 12.50 11.35 -8.85
CA PHE A 302 11.71 11.62 -7.66
C PHE A 302 10.31 11.01 -7.74
N HIS A 303 9.61 11.19 -8.85
CA HIS A 303 8.29 10.57 -9.10
C HIS A 303 8.33 9.05 -8.96
N VAL A 304 9.33 8.40 -9.57
CA VAL A 304 9.50 6.94 -9.48
C VAL A 304 9.74 6.51 -8.03
N LEU A 305 10.58 7.24 -7.28
CA LEU A 305 10.86 6.94 -5.88
C LEU A 305 9.63 7.13 -4.98
N VAL A 306 8.78 8.12 -5.24
CA VAL A 306 7.51 8.30 -4.50
C VAL A 306 6.59 7.10 -4.70
N VAL A 307 6.39 6.65 -5.95
CA VAL A 307 5.56 5.46 -6.24
C VAL A 307 6.15 4.21 -5.60
N ALA A 308 7.46 4.00 -5.72
CA ALA A 308 8.14 2.84 -5.16
C ALA A 308 8.10 2.84 -3.62
N ALA A 309 8.32 3.99 -2.98
CA ALA A 309 8.22 4.13 -1.53
C ALA A 309 6.78 3.87 -1.06
N ALA A 310 5.77 4.48 -1.67
CA ALA A 310 4.38 4.23 -1.34
C ALA A 310 4.00 2.73 -1.50
N PHE A 311 4.55 2.06 -2.52
CA PHE A 311 4.31 0.63 -2.74
C PHE A 311 4.95 -0.22 -1.64
N ILE A 312 6.19 0.10 -1.25
CA ILE A 312 6.86 -0.56 -0.11
C ILE A 312 6.06 -0.32 1.17
N HIS A 313 5.65 0.93 1.44
CA HIS A 313 4.81 1.27 2.60
C HIS A 313 3.56 0.40 2.68
N PHE A 314 2.88 0.22 1.54
CA PHE A 314 1.75 -0.67 1.45
C PHE A 314 2.16 -2.13 1.68
N TYR A 315 3.15 -2.64 0.95
CA TYR A 315 3.54 -4.06 0.94
C TYR A 315 3.98 -4.59 2.30
N VAL A 316 4.67 -3.76 3.08
CA VAL A 316 5.14 -4.08 4.44
C VAL A 316 3.97 -4.54 5.32
N TRP A 317 2.78 -3.97 5.10
CA TRP A 317 1.69 -4.14 6.03
C TRP A 317 0.87 -5.46 5.87
N PRO A 318 0.49 -5.91 4.64
CA PRO A 318 -0.05 -7.25 4.38
C PRO A 318 0.91 -8.40 4.68
N VAL A 319 2.22 -8.14 4.70
CA VAL A 319 3.23 -9.14 5.08
C VAL A 319 3.13 -9.48 6.57
N ARG A 320 2.59 -8.59 7.42
CA ARG A 320 2.27 -8.93 8.82
C ARG A 320 1.21 -10.03 8.89
N ASP A 321 0.13 -9.93 8.12
CA ASP A 321 -0.90 -10.96 8.08
C ASP A 321 -0.38 -12.25 7.45
N SER A 322 0.41 -12.19 6.38
CA SER A 322 0.92 -13.42 5.75
C SER A 322 2.06 -14.07 6.54
N ILE A 323 2.85 -13.36 7.36
CA ILE A 323 3.83 -13.96 8.27
C ILE A 323 3.14 -14.53 9.52
N MET A 324 2.10 -13.87 10.04
CA MET A 324 1.25 -14.39 11.11
C MET A 324 0.38 -15.59 10.65
N ASP A 325 0.07 -15.68 9.35
CA ASP A 325 -0.68 -16.79 8.74
C ASP A 325 0.25 -17.92 8.25
N LYS A 326 1.51 -17.61 7.90
CA LYS A 326 2.54 -18.62 7.54
C LYS A 326 3.33 -19.17 8.72
N SER A 327 3.20 -18.61 9.92
CA SER A 327 3.81 -19.19 11.12
C SER A 327 3.10 -20.47 11.60
N ASN A 328 1.90 -20.81 11.13
CA ASN A 328 1.39 -22.19 11.18
C ASN A 328 0.03 -22.37 10.48
N PRO A 329 -0.05 -23.16 9.39
CA PRO A 329 -1.13 -24.15 9.38
C PRO A 329 -0.76 -25.53 8.78
N SER A 330 0.51 -25.81 8.45
CA SER A 330 0.85 -27.09 7.79
C SER A 330 2.22 -27.70 8.13
N ALA A 331 2.93 -27.16 9.13
CA ALA A 331 4.19 -27.74 9.60
C ALA A 331 4.12 -28.11 11.09
N ARG A 332 3.08 -28.85 11.49
CA ARG A 332 3.22 -29.79 12.60
C ARG A 332 2.99 -31.17 12.04
N ASN A 333 4.10 -31.86 11.78
CA ASN A 333 4.14 -33.32 11.72
C ASN A 333 3.32 -33.86 12.88
N GLU A 334 2.56 -34.92 12.61
CA GLU A 334 2.14 -35.92 13.59
C GLU A 334 3.34 -36.23 14.51
N GLY A 335 3.33 -35.61 15.67
CA GLY A 335 4.42 -35.65 16.62
C GLY A 335 3.87 -35.08 17.92
N SER A 336 3.69 -35.97 18.89
CA SER A 336 3.30 -35.67 20.26
C SER A 336 3.91 -34.35 20.74
N VAL A 337 3.08 -33.41 21.20
CA VAL A 337 3.55 -32.22 21.92
C VAL A 337 4.49 -32.69 23.03
N ASP A 338 5.75 -32.26 23.01
CA ASP A 338 6.74 -32.63 24.02
C ASP A 338 6.42 -31.93 25.34
N THR A 339 5.60 -32.60 26.17
CA THR A 339 5.07 -32.10 27.44
C THR A 339 6.13 -31.98 28.53
N SER A 340 7.33 -32.55 28.33
CA SER A 340 8.41 -32.59 29.31
C SER A 340 8.94 -31.21 29.73
N THR A 341 8.73 -30.17 28.90
CA THR A 341 9.18 -28.80 29.18
C THR A 341 8.06 -27.86 29.65
N LEU A 342 6.82 -28.35 29.69
CA LEU A 342 5.62 -27.55 29.98
C LEU A 342 4.98 -27.91 31.33
N VAL A 343 5.28 -29.09 31.85
CA VAL A 343 4.63 -29.67 33.04
C VAL A 343 5.64 -29.78 34.19
N SER A 344 5.29 -29.28 35.37
CA SER A 344 6.10 -29.42 36.59
C SER A 344 6.01 -30.83 37.15
N GLU A 345 6.88 -31.17 38.13
CA GLU A 345 6.81 -32.47 38.83
C GLU A 345 5.43 -32.75 39.47
N ASP A 346 4.72 -31.69 39.86
CA ASP A 346 3.36 -31.75 40.41
C ASP A 346 2.25 -31.79 39.33
N GLY A 347 2.59 -31.91 38.05
CA GLY A 347 1.62 -31.99 36.95
C GLY A 347 1.04 -30.64 36.51
N LYS A 348 1.61 -29.52 36.94
CA LYS A 348 1.08 -28.17 36.68
C LYS A 348 1.80 -27.45 35.53
N ASN A 349 1.15 -26.48 34.91
CA ASN A 349 1.77 -25.67 33.86
C ASN A 349 2.94 -24.83 34.39
N MET A 350 4.14 -25.01 33.86
CA MET A 350 5.33 -24.23 34.26
C MET A 350 5.35 -22.82 33.65
N LYS A 351 4.74 -22.67 32.47
CA LYS A 351 4.72 -21.44 31.69
C LYS A 351 3.34 -20.77 31.73
N SER A 352 3.32 -19.49 31.41
CA SER A 352 2.07 -18.76 31.24
C SER A 352 1.37 -19.29 29.99
N VAL A 353 0.07 -19.58 30.08
CA VAL A 353 -0.73 -19.98 28.91
C VAL A 353 -1.29 -18.71 28.29
N VAL A 354 -1.03 -18.49 27.01
CA VAL A 354 -1.47 -17.28 26.29
C VAL A 354 -2.27 -17.64 25.04
N CYS A 355 -3.13 -16.73 24.60
CA CYS A 355 -3.90 -16.90 23.38
C CYS A 355 -2.98 -16.84 22.16
N GLN A 356 -2.99 -17.87 21.33
CA GLN A 356 -2.17 -17.93 20.09
C GLN A 356 -2.47 -16.84 19.05
N ARG A 357 -3.56 -16.06 19.22
CA ARG A 357 -3.97 -15.02 18.27
C ARG A 357 -3.59 -13.62 18.72
N CYS A 358 -3.75 -13.29 19.99
CA CYS A 358 -3.52 -11.94 20.52
C CYS A 358 -2.45 -11.87 21.62
N GLY A 359 -1.90 -13.01 22.07
CA GLY A 359 -0.95 -13.07 23.18
C GLY A 359 -1.56 -12.77 24.55
N SER A 360 -2.89 -12.60 24.64
CA SER A 360 -3.54 -12.34 25.93
C SER A 360 -3.35 -13.52 26.87
N LYS A 361 -3.02 -13.22 28.12
CA LYS A 361 -2.83 -14.23 29.15
C LYS A 361 -4.15 -14.94 29.44
N VAL A 362 -4.14 -16.26 29.33
CA VAL A 362 -5.27 -17.14 29.61
C VAL A 362 -5.14 -17.70 31.03
N LEU A 363 -3.94 -18.20 31.38
CA LEU A 363 -3.62 -18.75 32.70
C LEU A 363 -2.21 -18.34 33.13
N CYS A 364 -2.05 -18.06 34.43
CA CYS A 364 -0.74 -17.90 35.05
C CYS A 364 -0.03 -19.27 35.24
N PRO A 365 1.31 -19.29 35.39
CA PRO A 365 2.04 -20.49 35.79
C PRO A 365 1.50 -21.12 37.07
N GLY A 366 1.42 -22.44 37.14
CA GLY A 366 1.02 -23.22 38.32
C GLY A 366 -0.48 -23.32 38.58
N MET A 367 -1.30 -22.80 37.68
CA MET A 367 -2.75 -22.63 37.86
C MET A 367 -3.59 -23.69 37.13
N ALA A 368 -2.99 -24.49 36.26
CA ALA A 368 -3.68 -25.57 35.55
C ALA A 368 -2.89 -26.88 35.61
N ILE A 369 -3.63 -27.99 35.57
CA ILE A 369 -3.08 -29.35 35.65
C ILE A 369 -3.17 -29.99 34.28
N PHE A 370 -2.13 -30.72 33.86
CA PHE A 370 -2.16 -31.45 32.60
C PHE A 370 -3.17 -32.60 32.67
N ALA A 371 -4.02 -32.72 31.64
CA ALA A 371 -5.01 -33.77 31.52
C ALA A 371 -5.11 -34.28 30.08
N GLU A 372 -5.07 -35.60 29.92
CA GLU A 372 -5.36 -36.26 28.64
C GLU A 372 -6.82 -36.66 28.58
N LYS A 373 -7.53 -36.11 27.59
CA LYS A 373 -8.95 -36.38 27.35
C LYS A 373 -9.29 -36.04 25.91
N GLU A 374 -9.96 -36.97 25.22
CA GLU A 374 -10.46 -36.72 23.87
C GLU A 374 -11.66 -35.76 23.93
N LEU A 375 -11.48 -34.55 23.40
CA LEU A 375 -12.51 -33.53 23.32
C LEU A 375 -12.56 -32.96 21.91
N PHE A 376 -13.76 -32.94 21.33
CA PHE A 376 -14.00 -32.32 20.04
C PHE A 376 -14.15 -30.80 20.20
N LEU A 377 -13.32 -30.04 19.49
CA LEU A 377 -13.41 -28.58 19.43
C LEU A 377 -13.63 -28.15 17.96
N PRO A 378 -14.72 -27.40 17.68
CA PRO A 378 -14.89 -26.73 16.40
C PRO A 378 -13.67 -25.90 15.98
N SER A 379 -13.50 -25.66 14.68
CA SER A 379 -12.42 -24.79 14.20
C SER A 379 -12.51 -23.39 14.83
N MET A 380 -11.36 -22.80 15.13
CA MET A 380 -11.32 -21.46 15.72
C MET A 380 -11.93 -20.40 14.79
N ARG A 381 -12.98 -19.73 15.25
CA ARG A 381 -13.70 -18.66 14.55
C ARG A 381 -14.12 -17.58 15.55
N LYS A 382 -14.64 -16.45 15.05
CA LYS A 382 -15.21 -15.40 15.93
C LYS A 382 -16.54 -15.87 16.53
N LYS A 383 -16.80 -15.45 17.78
CA LYS A 383 -18.02 -15.76 18.55
C LYS A 383 -19.35 -15.59 17.77
N THR A 384 -19.47 -14.58 16.89
CA THR A 384 -20.67 -14.34 16.08
C THR A 384 -20.93 -15.43 15.04
N THR A 385 -19.89 -16.05 14.49
CA THR A 385 -19.98 -17.09 13.46
C THR A 385 -20.28 -18.48 14.05
N ILE A 386 -19.83 -18.74 15.29
CA ILE A 386 -20.09 -19.99 16.00
C ILE A 386 -21.59 -20.17 16.29
N ASN A 387 -22.31 -19.07 16.52
CA ASN A 387 -23.73 -19.10 16.85
C ASN A 387 -24.66 -19.33 15.63
N GLN A 388 -24.14 -19.44 14.41
CA GLN A 388 -24.94 -19.53 13.17
C GLN A 388 -24.86 -20.87 12.43
N SER A 389 -24.04 -21.84 12.88
CA SER A 389 -23.85 -23.10 12.17
C SER A 389 -24.85 -24.17 12.62
N ASP A 390 -25.90 -24.37 11.84
CA ASP A 390 -26.90 -25.46 12.00
C ASP A 390 -26.64 -26.62 11.02
N GLY A 391 -25.37 -27.02 10.89
CA GLY A 391 -24.95 -28.12 10.00
C GLY A 391 -23.44 -28.33 9.98
N THR A 392 -23.02 -29.59 10.23
CA THR A 392 -21.63 -30.12 10.21
C THR A 392 -20.54 -29.15 10.66
N LEU A 393 -20.24 -29.16 11.96
CA LEU A 393 -19.13 -28.43 12.56
C LEU A 393 -17.81 -29.05 12.07
N ASP A 394 -17.08 -28.32 11.22
CA ASP A 394 -15.67 -28.58 10.93
C ASP A 394 -14.85 -28.32 12.20
N GLY A 395 -13.96 -29.23 12.58
CA GLY A 395 -13.29 -29.21 13.87
C GLY A 395 -12.34 -30.38 14.10
N ASP A 396 -11.58 -30.30 15.19
CA ASP A 396 -10.52 -31.24 15.53
C ASP A 396 -10.84 -31.96 16.84
N THR A 397 -10.57 -33.26 16.91
CA THR A 397 -10.57 -34.01 18.19
C THR A 397 -9.17 -33.88 18.79
N LEU A 398 -9.10 -33.19 19.92
CA LEU A 398 -7.84 -32.92 20.62
C LEU A 398 -7.74 -33.83 21.85
N THR A 399 -6.52 -34.19 22.23
CA THR A 399 -6.26 -35.16 23.33
C THR A 399 -5.61 -34.52 24.54
N ALA A 400 -4.80 -33.48 24.36
CA ALA A 400 -4.03 -32.84 25.43
C ALA A 400 -4.66 -31.51 25.89
N HIS A 401 -4.95 -31.40 27.18
CA HIS A 401 -5.62 -30.24 27.77
C HIS A 401 -5.00 -29.77 29.08
N TRP A 402 -5.15 -28.49 29.36
CA TRP A 402 -5.02 -27.92 30.69
C TRP A 402 -6.38 -27.97 31.39
N LEU A 403 -6.44 -28.70 32.50
CA LEU A 403 -7.58 -28.77 33.39
C LEU A 403 -7.49 -27.65 34.42
N VAL A 404 -8.58 -26.90 34.54
CA VAL A 404 -8.78 -25.84 35.53
C VAL A 404 -10.05 -26.16 36.30
N ASP A 405 -10.00 -26.03 37.62
CA ASP A 405 -11.09 -26.44 38.53
C ASP A 405 -12.03 -25.29 38.95
N ASP A 406 -11.58 -24.04 38.74
CA ASP A 406 -12.36 -22.84 39.02
C ASP A 406 -12.31 -21.85 37.85
N MET A 407 -13.47 -21.31 37.46
CA MET A 407 -13.56 -20.34 36.37
C MET A 407 -12.87 -19.02 36.71
N TYR A 408 -12.75 -18.68 37.99
CA TYR A 408 -12.08 -17.44 38.44
C TYR A 408 -10.56 -17.53 38.37
N THR A 409 -10.01 -18.70 38.03
CA THR A 409 -8.58 -18.90 37.79
C THR A 409 -8.13 -18.37 36.43
N PHE A 410 -9.05 -18.19 35.48
CA PHE A 410 -8.73 -17.62 34.18
C PHE A 410 -8.51 -16.10 34.27
N GLU A 411 -7.51 -15.62 33.53
CA GLU A 411 -7.24 -14.18 33.41
C GLU A 411 -8.20 -13.57 32.37
N ASN A 412 -8.11 -13.99 31.10
CA ASN A 412 -8.89 -13.41 29.99
C ASN A 412 -9.60 -14.48 29.13
N VAL A 413 -10.56 -15.19 29.75
CA VAL A 413 -11.41 -16.17 29.06
C VAL A 413 -12.86 -15.73 29.06
N GLY A 414 -13.49 -15.84 27.88
CA GLY A 414 -14.93 -15.70 27.68
C GLY A 414 -15.59 -17.04 27.36
N PHE A 415 -16.92 -17.05 27.37
CA PHE A 415 -17.71 -18.24 27.07
C PHE A 415 -18.67 -18.01 25.89
N THR A 416 -18.89 -19.06 25.11
CA THR A 416 -19.93 -19.08 24.06
C THR A 416 -21.32 -19.25 24.66
N LYS A 417 -22.36 -19.17 23.80
CA LYS A 417 -23.68 -19.72 24.14
C LYS A 417 -23.58 -21.24 24.29
N ASP A 418 -24.55 -21.80 25.01
CA ASP A 418 -24.64 -23.23 25.24
C ASP A 418 -24.97 -23.94 23.92
N VAL A 419 -24.17 -24.96 23.58
CA VAL A 419 -24.38 -25.83 22.42
C VAL A 419 -24.68 -27.23 22.97
N GLY A 420 -25.97 -27.53 23.12
CA GLY A 420 -26.41 -28.72 23.85
C GLY A 420 -26.01 -28.64 25.33
N LYS A 421 -25.16 -29.57 25.78
CA LYS A 421 -24.62 -29.60 27.16
C LYS A 421 -23.21 -29.02 27.28
N VAL A 422 -22.69 -28.41 26.22
CA VAL A 422 -21.31 -27.93 26.15
C VAL A 422 -21.29 -26.41 26.06
N LYS A 423 -20.33 -25.82 26.76
CA LYS A 423 -19.97 -24.41 26.60
C LYS A 423 -18.50 -24.33 26.20
N TYR A 424 -18.21 -23.60 25.12
CA TYR A 424 -16.84 -23.45 24.67
C TYR A 424 -16.20 -22.20 25.28
N LEU A 425 -14.90 -22.31 25.55
CA LEU A 425 -14.07 -21.22 26.03
C LEU A 425 -13.49 -20.47 24.83
N ILE A 426 -13.49 -19.16 24.87
CA ILE A 426 -12.91 -18.26 23.86
C ILE A 426 -11.97 -17.27 24.56
N CYS A 427 -11.03 -16.68 23.84
CA CYS A 427 -10.25 -15.58 24.40
C CYS A 427 -11.16 -14.36 24.62
N ALA A 428 -11.13 -13.76 25.81
CA ALA A 428 -11.97 -12.59 26.14
C ALA A 428 -11.58 -11.35 25.32
N ASP A 429 -10.28 -11.18 25.02
CA ASP A 429 -9.78 -9.97 24.35
C ASP A 429 -10.03 -9.95 22.85
N CYS A 430 -9.81 -11.08 22.17
CA CYS A 430 -10.00 -11.17 20.71
C CYS A 430 -11.33 -11.83 20.29
N GLU A 431 -12.08 -12.39 21.23
CA GLU A 431 -13.33 -13.15 21.01
C GLU A 431 -13.21 -14.31 20.01
N ILE A 432 -11.98 -14.81 19.80
CA ILE A 432 -11.69 -15.97 18.95
C ILE A 432 -11.63 -17.22 19.83
N GLY A 433 -12.25 -18.29 19.35
CA GLY A 433 -12.12 -19.63 19.89
C GLY A 433 -12.92 -20.62 19.03
N PRO A 434 -13.14 -21.85 19.47
CA PRO A 434 -12.94 -22.33 20.82
C PRO A 434 -11.47 -22.62 21.12
N ILE A 435 -10.96 -22.08 22.24
CA ILE A 435 -9.66 -22.45 22.82
C ILE A 435 -9.80 -23.56 23.87
N GLY A 436 -11.03 -23.82 24.31
CA GLY A 436 -11.32 -24.79 25.35
C GLY A 436 -12.78 -25.21 25.38
N TRP A 437 -13.08 -26.10 26.32
CA TRP A 437 -14.33 -26.83 26.43
C TRP A 437 -14.76 -26.98 27.90
N HIS A 438 -16.06 -26.88 28.16
CA HIS A 438 -16.66 -27.06 29.48
C HIS A 438 -18.00 -27.82 29.38
N ASN A 439 -18.21 -28.78 30.27
CA ASN A 439 -19.48 -29.51 30.38
C ASN A 439 -20.42 -28.80 31.37
N LEU A 440 -21.66 -28.53 30.97
CA LEU A 440 -22.65 -27.95 31.86
C LEU A 440 -23.11 -28.92 32.97
N ASP A 441 -22.95 -30.24 32.78
CA ASP A 441 -23.22 -31.24 33.81
C ASP A 441 -22.15 -31.21 34.93
N ASP A 442 -20.93 -30.72 34.64
CA ASP A 442 -19.82 -30.62 35.60
C ASP A 442 -19.35 -29.17 35.74
N LYS A 443 -19.86 -28.50 36.78
CA LYS A 443 -19.60 -27.07 37.02
C LYS A 443 -18.16 -26.74 37.41
N LYS A 444 -17.32 -27.74 37.65
CA LYS A 444 -15.99 -27.56 38.23
C LYS A 444 -14.86 -27.91 37.27
N THR A 445 -15.10 -28.37 36.04
CA THR A 445 -14.00 -28.73 35.14
C THR A 445 -14.01 -27.95 33.85
N PHE A 446 -12.90 -27.27 33.58
CA PHE A 446 -12.68 -26.48 32.37
C PHE A 446 -11.42 -26.99 31.69
N TYR A 447 -11.51 -27.29 30.39
CA TYR A 447 -10.41 -27.84 29.62
C TYR A 447 -9.95 -26.81 28.60
N VAL A 448 -8.68 -26.43 28.59
CA VAL A 448 -8.06 -25.58 27.56
C VAL A 448 -7.16 -26.45 26.69
N ALA A 449 -7.39 -26.48 25.39
CA ALA A 449 -6.66 -27.37 24.51
C ALA A 449 -5.24 -26.86 24.27
N LEU A 450 -4.23 -27.72 24.48
CA LEU A 450 -2.82 -27.34 24.32
C LEU A 450 -2.51 -26.89 22.89
N ASP A 451 -3.12 -27.51 21.88
CA ASP A 451 -2.94 -27.14 20.47
C ASP A 451 -3.62 -25.82 20.09
N ARG A 452 -4.42 -25.25 21.00
CA ARG A 452 -5.17 -24.00 20.77
C ARG A 452 -4.61 -22.80 21.53
N VAL A 453 -3.49 -22.95 22.22
CA VAL A 453 -2.84 -21.91 23.05
C VAL A 453 -1.31 -21.97 22.92
N ASP A 454 -0.63 -20.89 23.23
CA ASP A 454 0.83 -20.82 23.30
C ASP A 454 1.31 -20.73 24.75
N HIS A 455 2.61 -20.94 24.97
CA HIS A 455 3.23 -20.97 26.30
C HIS A 455 4.45 -20.06 26.36
N GLU A 456 4.39 -19.03 27.20
CA GLU A 456 5.45 -18.03 27.41
C GLU A 456 6.10 -18.13 28.79
#